data_AF-A0A1F6RJN6-F1
#
_entry.id   AF-A0A1F6RJN6-F1
#
_cell.length_a   1.000
_cell.length_b   1.000
_cell.length_c   1.000
_cell.angle_alpha   90.00
_cell.angle_beta   90.00
_cell.angle_gamma   90.00
#
_symmetry.space_group_name_H-M   'P 1'
#
loop_
_entity.id
_entity.type
_entity.pdbx_description
1 polymer ?
#
loop_
_entity_poly.entity_id
_entity_poly.type
_entity_poly.pdbx_seq_one_letter_code
_entity_poly.pdbx_strand_id
1 'polypeptide(L)'
;MFKRKLSKILIPSLALGIGLTLLPCSSATNNNAIAINYLNDIPPAIKKEKIYTDELSYDFRISDKLEGTGTIKLTLHKNKLKGTATGIGKTNQCEVDFLTKLEGALSGEAINVSVKGEGDPLGIPIPGKIAFQGPLKGYFKDNKLCLTGKVHIKGRLARYAGFEETEDLFIEILNGDSLSQTLKKIRLAEKTASL
;
A
#
# COMPACT_ATOMS: atom_id res chain seq x y z
N MET A 1 69.01 -46.28 51.42
CA MET A 1 70.28 -45.57 51.13
C MET A 1 69.97 -44.32 50.31
N PHE A 2 70.49 -43.17 50.76
CA PHE A 2 70.74 -41.86 50.09
C PHE A 2 69.63 -41.26 49.19
N LYS A 3 68.90 -40.17 49.51
CA LYS A 3 69.20 -38.77 49.96
C LYS A 3 69.92 -37.90 48.91
N ARG A 4 69.30 -36.73 48.61
CA ARG A 4 69.80 -35.48 47.94
C ARG A 4 69.45 -35.31 46.46
N LYS A 5 69.24 -34.11 45.88
CA LYS A 5 68.89 -32.72 46.31
C LYS A 5 68.76 -31.92 44.98
N LEU A 6 67.93 -30.87 45.00
CA LEU A 6 68.07 -29.55 44.33
C LEU A 6 68.93 -29.41 43.06
N SER A 7 68.38 -28.71 42.05
CA SER A 7 69.03 -27.49 41.53
C SER A 7 68.08 -26.63 40.68
N LYS A 8 68.08 -25.34 41.02
CA LYS A 8 67.53 -24.23 40.26
C LYS A 8 68.37 -24.03 39.00
N ILE A 9 67.76 -23.58 37.89
CA ILE A 9 68.50 -22.93 36.81
C ILE A 9 68.15 -21.44 36.82
N LEU A 10 69.20 -20.67 37.04
CA LEU A 10 69.28 -19.22 37.10
C LEU A 10 69.73 -18.69 35.72
N ILE A 11 69.37 -17.43 35.48
CA ILE A 11 69.41 -16.57 34.28
C ILE A 11 70.83 -16.24 33.76
N PRO A 12 70.98 -15.75 32.51
CA PRO A 12 71.55 -14.40 32.29
C PRO A 12 70.76 -13.61 31.21
N SER A 13 70.19 -12.43 31.49
CA SER A 13 70.78 -11.08 31.51
C SER A 13 71.35 -10.62 30.16
N LEU A 14 70.68 -9.65 29.52
CA LEU A 14 71.38 -8.54 28.88
C LEU A 14 70.53 -7.27 29.02
N ALA A 15 71.02 -6.37 29.87
CA ALA A 15 70.58 -5.00 29.95
C ALA A 15 71.41 -4.16 28.98
N LEU A 16 70.75 -3.35 28.15
CA LEU A 16 71.21 -2.05 27.71
C LEU A 16 70.03 -1.11 28.03
N GLY A 17 70.16 0.07 28.59
CA GLY A 17 71.30 0.91 28.91
C GLY A 17 70.65 2.24 29.30
N ILE A 18 70.95 2.68 30.51
CA ILE A 18 70.38 3.85 31.19
C ILE A 18 70.83 5.14 30.47
N GLY A 19 69.97 6.17 30.43
CA GLY A 19 70.36 7.47 29.89
C GLY A 19 69.44 8.65 30.25
N LEU A 20 69.26 8.88 31.55
CA LEU A 20 69.11 10.18 32.27
C LEU A 20 68.08 11.25 31.83
N THR A 21 67.04 11.49 32.65
CA THR A 21 66.79 12.66 33.56
C THR A 21 66.18 13.91 32.89
N LEU A 22 65.25 14.72 33.41
CA LEU A 22 64.82 15.13 34.77
C LEU A 22 63.30 15.50 34.79
N LEU A 23 62.65 15.30 35.95
CA LEU A 23 61.31 15.79 36.39
C LEU A 23 61.32 17.31 36.69
N PRO A 24 60.25 17.98 37.19
CA PRO A 24 58.78 17.79 37.10
C PRO A 24 58.03 19.09 36.69
N CYS A 25 56.73 19.03 36.37
CA CYS A 25 55.84 20.15 36.70
C CYS A 25 54.41 19.66 36.94
N SER A 26 53.93 19.94 38.15
CA SER A 26 52.56 19.75 38.61
C SER A 26 51.58 20.63 37.84
N SER A 27 50.39 20.11 37.56
CA SER A 27 49.09 20.77 37.81
C SER A 27 47.95 19.83 37.42
N ALA A 28 47.13 19.44 38.39
CA ALA A 28 45.73 19.06 38.16
C ALA A 28 44.98 20.35 37.70
N THR A 29 43.91 20.38 36.92
CA THR A 29 42.78 19.49 36.62
C THR A 29 42.06 20.08 35.41
N ASN A 30 41.62 19.24 34.48
CA ASN A 30 40.40 19.50 33.72
C ASN A 30 39.90 18.16 33.18
N ASN A 31 38.92 17.57 33.87
CA ASN A 31 38.04 16.58 33.28
C ASN A 31 37.29 17.27 32.15
N ASN A 32 37.87 17.27 30.95
CA ASN A 32 37.08 17.45 29.76
C ASN A 32 36.34 16.12 29.58
N ALA A 33 35.12 16.06 30.13
CA ALA A 33 34.13 15.11 29.66
C ALA A 33 34.06 15.32 28.15
N ILE A 34 34.64 14.39 27.40
CA ILE A 34 34.48 14.33 25.96
C ILE A 34 33.00 14.00 25.78
N ALA A 35 32.20 15.03 25.53
CA ALA A 35 30.89 14.86 24.92
C ALA A 35 31.16 14.23 23.57
N ILE A 36 31.04 12.90 23.50
CA ILE A 36 30.93 12.21 22.23
C ILE A 36 29.60 12.70 21.67
N ASN A 37 29.65 13.74 20.84
CA ASN A 37 28.62 13.99 19.85
C ASN A 37 28.60 12.75 18.95
N TYR A 38 27.90 11.72 19.40
CA TYR A 38 27.17 10.90 18.45
C TYR A 38 26.20 11.88 17.81
N LEU A 39 26.63 12.44 16.69
CA LEU A 39 25.74 12.64 15.57
C LEU A 39 25.07 11.28 15.36
N ASN A 40 23.98 11.06 16.08
CA ASN A 40 22.86 10.29 15.57
C ASN A 40 22.34 11.11 14.38
N ASP A 41 23.12 11.17 13.30
CA ASP A 41 22.57 11.10 11.97
C ASP A 41 22.01 9.68 11.85
N ILE A 42 20.91 9.44 12.58
CA ILE A 42 19.87 8.56 12.10
C ILE A 42 19.38 9.33 10.88
N PRO A 43 19.75 8.96 9.64
CA PRO A 43 19.10 9.57 8.49
C PRO A 43 17.60 9.41 8.79
N PRO A 44 16.79 10.50 8.75
CA PRO A 44 15.37 10.36 8.95
C PRO A 44 14.97 9.28 7.97
N ALA A 45 14.50 8.14 8.49
CA ALA A 45 14.13 7.03 7.66
C ALA A 45 13.08 7.60 6.74
N ILE A 46 13.46 7.89 5.49
CA ILE A 46 12.52 8.30 4.46
C ILE A 46 11.70 7.03 4.31
N LYS A 47 10.58 6.96 5.05
CA LYS A 47 9.58 5.92 4.91
C LYS A 47 9.12 6.07 3.47
N LYS A 48 9.76 5.34 2.55
CA LYS A 48 9.35 5.31 1.14
C LYS A 48 7.88 4.93 1.18
N GLU A 49 7.03 5.89 0.83
CA GLU A 49 5.60 5.70 0.89
C GLU A 49 5.25 4.56 -0.06
N LYS A 50 4.67 3.50 0.50
CA LYS A 50 4.35 2.32 -0.29
C LYS A 50 3.10 2.63 -1.12
N ILE A 51 3.31 2.88 -2.41
CA ILE A 51 2.25 2.97 -3.40
C ILE A 51 2.06 1.56 -3.97
N TYR A 52 0.83 1.07 -3.93
CA TYR A 52 0.44 -0.16 -4.60
C TYR A 52 -0.34 0.20 -5.87
N THR A 53 -0.02 -0.46 -6.97
CA THR A 53 -0.76 -0.32 -8.24
C THR A 53 -0.72 -1.65 -8.95
N ASP A 54 -1.90 -2.19 -9.24
CA ASP A 54 -2.07 -3.41 -10.03
C ASP A 54 -3.18 -3.20 -11.06
N GLU A 55 -3.10 -3.97 -12.14
CA GLU A 55 -4.17 -4.09 -13.13
C GLU A 55 -4.88 -5.43 -12.92
N LEU A 56 -6.18 -5.36 -12.66
CA LEU A 56 -6.98 -6.48 -12.20
C LEU A 56 -8.17 -6.67 -13.13
N SER A 57 -8.64 -7.90 -13.31
CA SER A 57 -9.92 -8.13 -13.97
C SER A 57 -11.07 -7.75 -13.05
N TYR A 58 -12.18 -7.30 -13.61
CA TYR A 58 -13.39 -7.05 -12.83
C TYR A 58 -14.65 -7.43 -13.60
N ASP A 59 -15.67 -7.83 -12.86
CA ASP A 59 -17.02 -8.02 -13.32
C ASP A 59 -17.89 -6.90 -12.74
N PHE A 60 -18.88 -6.43 -13.48
CA PHE A 60 -19.86 -5.47 -12.97
C PHE A 60 -21.26 -5.79 -13.45
N ARG A 61 -22.23 -5.33 -12.68
CA ARG A 61 -23.65 -5.48 -12.98
C ARG A 61 -24.44 -4.30 -12.46
N ILE A 62 -25.27 -3.70 -13.31
CA ILE A 62 -26.27 -2.70 -12.94
C ILE A 62 -27.65 -3.36 -13.04
N SER A 63 -28.21 -3.69 -11.88
CA SER A 63 -29.44 -4.45 -11.70
C SER A 63 -29.45 -5.75 -12.51
N ASP A 64 -30.47 -6.00 -13.33
CA ASP A 64 -30.60 -7.13 -14.25
C ASP A 64 -30.45 -6.69 -15.72
N LYS A 65 -30.16 -5.41 -15.96
CA LYS A 65 -30.25 -4.77 -17.29
C LYS A 65 -28.91 -4.67 -18.01
N LEU A 66 -27.82 -4.73 -17.25
CA LEU A 66 -26.47 -4.60 -17.76
C LEU A 66 -25.48 -5.37 -16.92
N GLU A 67 -24.72 -6.23 -17.58
CA GLU A 67 -23.62 -6.98 -17.00
C GLU A 67 -22.39 -6.85 -17.89
N GLY A 68 -21.20 -6.88 -17.32
CA GLY A 68 -20.00 -6.73 -18.11
C GLY A 68 -18.74 -7.10 -17.37
N THR A 69 -17.66 -7.11 -18.14
CA THR A 69 -16.33 -7.51 -17.67
C THR A 69 -15.28 -6.56 -18.24
N GLY A 70 -14.17 -6.41 -17.53
CA GLY A 70 -13.08 -5.58 -18.02
C GLY A 70 -11.83 -5.65 -17.15
N THR A 71 -11.01 -4.62 -17.26
CA THR A 71 -9.83 -4.42 -16.42
C THR A 71 -9.95 -3.13 -15.63
N ILE A 72 -9.41 -3.14 -14.41
CA ILE A 72 -9.29 -1.99 -13.53
C ILE A 72 -7.84 -1.82 -13.12
N LYS A 73 -7.28 -0.65 -13.43
CA LYS A 73 -6.01 -0.21 -12.84
C LYS A 73 -6.30 0.44 -11.50
N LEU A 74 -5.96 -0.26 -10.42
CA LEU A 74 -6.28 0.12 -9.05
C LEU A 74 -5.01 0.56 -8.32
N THR A 75 -5.01 1.78 -7.81
CA THR A 75 -3.93 2.36 -7.02
C THR A 75 -4.39 2.55 -5.57
N LEU A 76 -3.56 2.12 -4.63
CA LEU A 76 -3.74 2.33 -3.21
C LEU A 76 -2.54 3.07 -2.63
N HIS A 77 -2.81 4.24 -2.08
CA HIS A 77 -1.84 5.09 -1.40
C HIS A 77 -2.59 5.90 -0.37
N LYS A 78 -2.21 5.89 0.90
CA LYS A 78 -2.89 6.76 1.87
C LYS A 78 -3.62 6.10 3.01
N ASN A 79 -4.17 4.88 2.82
CA ASN A 79 -5.63 4.62 2.76
C ASN A 79 -6.52 5.09 1.58
N LYS A 80 -6.03 5.81 0.57
CA LYS A 80 -6.87 6.28 -0.54
C LYS A 80 -6.84 5.30 -1.70
N LEU A 81 -8.03 4.95 -2.17
CA LEU A 81 -8.25 4.06 -3.29
C LEU A 81 -8.56 4.88 -4.53
N LYS A 82 -7.88 4.62 -5.64
CA LYS A 82 -8.20 5.18 -6.94
C LYS A 82 -8.21 4.08 -7.98
N GLY A 83 -9.17 4.10 -8.90
CA GLY A 83 -9.27 3.13 -9.96
C GLY A 83 -9.74 3.76 -11.25
N THR A 84 -9.17 3.31 -12.36
CA THR A 84 -9.74 3.52 -13.70
C THR A 84 -10.01 2.15 -14.29
N ALA A 85 -11.27 1.90 -14.60
CA ALA A 85 -11.74 0.65 -15.17
C ALA A 85 -12.25 0.87 -16.59
N THR A 86 -11.94 -0.07 -17.47
CA THR A 86 -12.43 -0.14 -18.85
C THR A 86 -13.00 -1.53 -19.10
N GLY A 87 -14.12 -1.64 -19.80
CA GLY A 87 -14.73 -2.93 -20.05
C GLY A 87 -15.91 -2.87 -20.99
N ILE A 88 -16.36 -4.05 -21.41
CA ILE A 88 -17.55 -4.19 -22.26
C ILE A 88 -18.70 -4.69 -21.40
N GLY A 89 -19.79 -3.93 -21.43
CA GLY A 89 -21.07 -4.31 -20.87
C GLY A 89 -22.03 -4.79 -21.95
N LYS A 90 -22.94 -5.68 -21.59
CA LYS A 90 -23.99 -6.21 -22.44
C LYS A 90 -25.34 -5.85 -21.85
N THR A 91 -26.17 -5.25 -22.67
CA THR A 91 -27.61 -5.09 -22.44
C THR A 91 -28.36 -6.08 -23.32
N ASN A 92 -29.68 -6.14 -23.19
CA ASN A 92 -30.54 -6.85 -24.13
C ASN A 92 -30.57 -6.22 -25.54
N GLN A 93 -30.11 -4.97 -25.70
CA GLN A 93 -30.19 -4.21 -26.96
C GLN A 93 -28.86 -4.11 -27.70
N CYS A 94 -27.75 -3.97 -26.97
CA CYS A 94 -26.42 -3.75 -27.53
C CYS A 94 -25.32 -4.04 -26.51
N GLU A 95 -24.09 -4.11 -27.03
CA GLU A 95 -22.88 -3.98 -26.21
C GLU A 95 -22.58 -2.50 -25.94
N VAL A 96 -21.92 -2.21 -24.84
CA VAL A 96 -21.60 -0.86 -24.38
C VAL A 96 -20.16 -0.84 -23.89
N ASP A 97 -19.33 0.02 -24.47
CA ASP A 97 -17.95 0.24 -24.02
C ASP A 97 -17.94 1.23 -22.86
N PHE A 98 -17.48 0.77 -21.69
CA PHE A 98 -17.51 1.52 -20.44
C PHE A 98 -16.13 2.00 -20.02
N LEU A 99 -16.10 3.26 -19.59
CA LEU A 99 -15.02 3.84 -18.80
C LEU A 99 -15.56 4.23 -17.43
N THR A 100 -15.02 3.65 -16.37
CA THR A 100 -15.43 3.90 -14.98
C THR A 100 -14.26 4.41 -14.16
N LYS A 101 -14.48 5.49 -13.40
CA LYS A 101 -13.55 6.01 -12.40
C LYS A 101 -14.05 5.67 -11.01
N LEU A 102 -13.11 5.34 -10.16
CA LEU A 102 -13.32 4.93 -8.78
C LEU A 102 -12.42 5.78 -7.89
N GLU A 103 -13.00 6.42 -6.88
CA GLU A 103 -12.24 7.14 -5.85
C GLU A 103 -12.82 6.86 -4.48
N GLY A 104 -11.99 6.47 -3.53
CA GLY A 104 -12.46 6.07 -2.21
C GLY A 104 -11.40 6.14 -1.13
N ALA A 105 -11.81 5.77 0.07
CA ALA A 105 -10.94 5.67 1.22
C ALA A 105 -11.30 4.45 2.06
N LEU A 106 -10.28 3.95 2.74
CA LEU A 106 -10.38 2.88 3.71
C LEU A 106 -10.43 3.50 5.10
N SER A 107 -11.44 3.15 5.88
CA SER A 107 -11.57 3.59 7.28
C SER A 107 -11.83 2.38 8.16
N GLY A 108 -10.78 1.86 8.78
CA GLY A 108 -10.82 0.59 9.49
C GLY A 108 -11.20 -0.56 8.54
N GLU A 109 -12.31 -1.24 8.83
CA GLU A 109 -12.85 -2.31 7.99
C GLU A 109 -13.68 -1.81 6.80
N ALA A 110 -14.19 -0.58 6.88
CA ALA A 110 -15.05 -0.01 5.86
C ALA A 110 -14.26 0.46 4.64
N ILE A 111 -14.80 0.17 3.46
CA ILE A 111 -14.32 0.63 2.17
C ILE A 111 -15.43 1.50 1.59
N ASN A 112 -15.21 2.80 1.50
CA ASN A 112 -16.21 3.72 0.93
C ASN A 112 -15.65 4.32 -0.34
N VAL A 113 -16.45 4.24 -1.39
CA VAL A 113 -16.03 4.53 -2.75
C VAL A 113 -17.09 5.38 -3.42
N SER A 114 -16.68 6.35 -4.22
CA SER A 114 -17.50 7.01 -5.22
C SER A 114 -17.11 6.46 -6.58
N VAL A 115 -18.11 6.11 -7.38
CA VAL A 115 -17.91 5.71 -8.77
C VAL A 115 -18.55 6.70 -9.72
N LYS A 116 -17.94 6.87 -10.88
CA LYS A 116 -18.50 7.57 -12.03
C LYS A 116 -18.15 6.82 -13.29
N GLY A 117 -19.14 6.30 -13.99
CA GLY A 117 -18.97 5.58 -15.24
C GLY A 117 -19.74 6.23 -16.39
N GLU A 118 -19.18 6.10 -17.59
CA GLU A 118 -19.82 6.47 -18.85
C GLU A 118 -19.63 5.31 -19.83
N GLY A 119 -20.69 5.00 -20.57
CA GLY A 119 -20.78 3.89 -21.50
C GLY A 119 -21.32 4.34 -22.85
N ASP A 120 -20.60 4.01 -23.91
CA ASP A 120 -20.96 4.29 -25.29
C ASP A 120 -21.47 3.00 -25.96
N PRO A 121 -22.67 2.99 -26.58
CA PRO A 121 -23.19 1.79 -27.21
C PRO A 121 -22.40 1.45 -28.47
N LEU A 122 -22.25 0.16 -28.74
CA LEU A 122 -21.56 -0.36 -29.91
C LEU A 122 -22.56 -0.88 -30.93
N GLY A 123 -22.32 -0.59 -32.21
CA GLY A 123 -23.04 -1.20 -33.33
C GLY A 123 -24.48 -0.74 -33.53
N ILE A 124 -24.98 0.25 -32.78
CA ILE A 124 -26.30 0.85 -32.98
C ILE A 124 -26.22 2.33 -33.38
N PRO A 125 -27.05 2.79 -34.34
CA PRO A 125 -27.06 4.18 -34.78
C PRO A 125 -27.83 5.11 -33.81
N ILE A 126 -28.05 4.70 -32.57
CA ILE A 126 -28.78 5.51 -31.59
C ILE A 126 -27.77 6.40 -30.85
N PRO A 127 -27.77 7.72 -31.07
CA PRO A 127 -26.86 8.61 -30.38
C PRO A 127 -27.21 8.71 -28.90
N GLY A 128 -26.22 8.51 -28.04
CA GLY A 128 -26.32 8.73 -26.61
C GLY A 128 -25.26 8.00 -25.82
N LYS A 129 -25.23 8.26 -24.51
CA LYS A 129 -24.40 7.53 -23.55
C LYS A 129 -25.27 6.99 -22.42
N ILE A 130 -24.78 5.97 -21.74
CA ILE A 130 -25.24 5.59 -20.39
C ILE A 130 -24.22 6.18 -19.42
N ALA A 131 -24.67 6.97 -18.45
CA ALA A 131 -23.80 7.48 -17.40
C ALA A 131 -24.34 7.05 -16.04
N PHE A 132 -23.46 6.67 -15.13
CA PHE A 132 -23.83 6.33 -13.77
C PHE A 132 -22.88 6.98 -12.77
N GLN A 133 -23.41 7.34 -11.61
CA GLN A 133 -22.60 7.84 -10.50
C GLN A 133 -23.22 7.52 -9.15
N GLY A 134 -22.42 7.22 -8.16
CA GLY A 134 -22.94 7.05 -6.81
C GLY A 134 -21.93 6.48 -5.82
N PRO A 135 -22.32 6.47 -4.54
CA PRO A 135 -21.53 5.86 -3.48
C PRO A 135 -21.68 4.33 -3.52
N LEU A 136 -20.56 3.64 -3.39
CA LEU A 136 -20.49 2.21 -3.15
C LEU A 136 -19.81 1.94 -1.81
N LYS A 137 -20.25 0.87 -1.15
CA LYS A 137 -19.58 0.26 0.00
C LYS A 137 -18.88 -1.01 -0.46
N GLY A 138 -17.65 -1.18 -0.01
CA GLY A 138 -16.83 -2.32 -0.34
C GLY A 138 -16.63 -3.28 0.83
N TYR A 139 -16.46 -4.55 0.50
CA TYR A 139 -16.08 -5.61 1.43
C TYR A 139 -15.26 -6.68 0.70
N PHE A 140 -14.55 -7.51 1.47
CA PHE A 140 -13.82 -8.66 0.93
C PHE A 140 -14.62 -9.93 1.12
N LYS A 141 -14.72 -10.74 0.06
CA LYS A 141 -15.34 -12.07 0.09
C LYS A 141 -14.58 -12.97 -0.88
N ASP A 142 -14.19 -14.17 -0.45
CA ASP A 142 -13.56 -15.18 -1.30
C ASP A 142 -12.39 -14.63 -2.15
N ASN A 143 -11.51 -13.84 -1.53
CA ASN A 143 -10.37 -13.14 -2.16
C ASN A 143 -10.73 -12.14 -3.27
N LYS A 144 -11.98 -11.69 -3.32
CA LYS A 144 -12.47 -10.61 -4.22
C LYS A 144 -12.76 -9.35 -3.41
N LEU A 145 -12.58 -8.19 -4.04
CA LEU A 145 -13.14 -6.94 -3.54
C LEU A 145 -14.50 -6.73 -4.20
N CYS A 146 -15.56 -6.80 -3.41
CA CYS A 146 -16.93 -6.57 -3.84
C CYS A 146 -17.32 -5.14 -3.48
N LEU A 147 -17.87 -4.37 -4.42
CA LEU A 147 -18.41 -3.04 -4.18
C LEU A 147 -19.89 -3.04 -4.54
N THR A 148 -20.72 -2.48 -3.68
CA THR A 148 -22.17 -2.44 -3.86
C THR A 148 -22.77 -1.12 -3.42
N GLY A 149 -23.78 -0.65 -4.14
CA GLY A 149 -24.53 0.54 -3.76
C GLY A 149 -25.50 0.99 -4.84
N LYS A 150 -26.30 1.99 -4.51
CA LYS A 150 -27.23 2.62 -5.44
C LYS A 150 -26.53 3.72 -6.23
N VAL A 151 -26.64 3.67 -7.55
CA VAL A 151 -26.10 4.67 -8.46
C VAL A 151 -27.21 5.38 -9.20
N HIS A 152 -27.03 6.67 -9.41
CA HIS A 152 -27.92 7.46 -10.25
C HIS A 152 -27.55 7.22 -11.70
N ILE A 153 -28.53 6.82 -12.51
CA ILE A 153 -28.36 6.58 -13.93
C ILE A 153 -28.88 7.78 -14.72
N LYS A 154 -28.13 8.15 -15.76
CA LYS A 154 -28.47 9.22 -16.69
C LYS A 154 -28.16 8.82 -18.12
N GLY A 155 -28.72 9.57 -19.05
CA GLY A 155 -28.51 9.40 -20.48
C GLY A 155 -29.74 8.86 -21.19
N ARG A 156 -29.89 9.27 -22.45
CA ARG A 156 -31.08 8.91 -23.26
C ARG A 156 -31.16 7.40 -23.50
N LEU A 157 -30.02 6.76 -23.72
CA LEU A 157 -29.93 5.30 -23.91
C LEU A 157 -30.31 4.53 -22.66
N ALA A 158 -29.96 5.04 -21.48
CA ALA A 158 -30.35 4.37 -20.25
C ALA A 158 -31.87 4.24 -20.13
N ARG A 159 -32.61 5.29 -20.51
CA ARG A 159 -34.08 5.24 -20.55
C ARG A 159 -34.61 4.24 -21.57
N TYR A 160 -34.00 4.15 -22.75
CA TYR A 160 -34.40 3.17 -23.77
C TYR A 160 -34.08 1.72 -23.39
N ALA A 161 -33.01 1.51 -22.63
CA ALA A 161 -32.65 0.23 -22.05
C ALA A 161 -33.45 -0.09 -20.78
N GLY A 162 -34.40 0.78 -20.39
CA GLY A 162 -35.32 0.55 -19.28
C GLY A 162 -34.74 0.81 -17.89
N PHE A 163 -33.60 1.50 -17.78
CA PHE A 163 -33.06 1.87 -16.47
C PHE A 163 -33.95 2.89 -15.76
N GLU A 164 -34.11 2.68 -14.46
CA GLU A 164 -34.66 3.67 -13.54
C GLU A 164 -33.64 4.79 -13.26
N GLU A 165 -34.08 5.88 -12.63
CA GLU A 165 -33.17 6.97 -12.25
C GLU A 165 -32.11 6.52 -11.25
N THR A 166 -32.40 5.50 -10.44
CA THR A 166 -31.49 4.93 -9.46
C THR A 166 -31.52 3.41 -9.56
N GLU A 167 -30.34 2.79 -9.67
CA GLU A 167 -30.20 1.35 -9.88
C GLU A 167 -29.14 0.78 -8.95
N ASP A 168 -29.24 -0.52 -8.66
CA ASP A 168 -28.25 -1.20 -7.84
C ASP A 168 -27.03 -1.57 -8.70
N LEU A 169 -25.86 -1.05 -8.33
CA LEU A 169 -24.59 -1.41 -8.94
C LEU A 169 -23.84 -2.38 -8.04
N PHE A 170 -23.31 -3.42 -8.68
CA PHE A 170 -22.40 -4.39 -8.11
C PHE A 170 -21.13 -4.48 -8.95
N ILE A 171 -19.97 -4.49 -8.30
CA ILE A 171 -18.66 -4.66 -8.92
C ILE A 171 -17.89 -5.72 -8.14
N GLU A 172 -17.33 -6.71 -8.83
CA GLU A 172 -16.35 -7.65 -8.28
C GLU A 172 -15.01 -7.44 -8.94
N ILE A 173 -13.97 -7.16 -8.15
CA ILE A 173 -12.60 -7.12 -8.65
C ILE A 173 -11.95 -8.47 -8.36
N LEU A 174 -11.61 -9.18 -9.44
CA LEU A 174 -11.02 -10.50 -9.46
C LEU A 174 -9.51 -10.40 -9.18
N ASN A 175 -8.93 -11.46 -8.58
CA ASN A 175 -7.55 -11.48 -8.08
C ASN A 175 -7.27 -10.47 -6.93
N GLY A 176 -8.23 -10.32 -6.01
CA GLY A 176 -8.07 -9.49 -4.83
C GLY A 176 -7.11 -10.03 -3.75
N ASP A 177 -6.38 -11.13 -3.98
CA ASP A 177 -5.41 -11.66 -3.01
C ASP A 177 -4.25 -10.70 -2.74
N SER A 178 -3.63 -10.15 -3.79
CA SER A 178 -2.57 -9.15 -3.68
C SER A 178 -3.09 -7.87 -3.00
N LEU A 179 -4.32 -7.46 -3.34
CA LEU A 179 -4.98 -6.29 -2.78
C LEU A 179 -5.35 -6.50 -1.29
N SER A 180 -5.96 -7.63 -0.94
CA SER A 180 -6.35 -8.01 0.42
C SER A 180 -5.12 -8.11 1.33
N GLN A 181 -4.05 -8.74 0.86
CA GLN A 181 -2.78 -8.77 1.59
C GLN A 181 -2.16 -7.38 1.74
N THR A 182 -2.21 -6.55 0.70
CA THR A 182 -1.73 -5.17 0.75
C THR A 182 -2.54 -4.32 1.73
N LEU A 183 -3.85 -4.50 1.78
CA LEU A 183 -4.73 -3.85 2.73
C LEU A 183 -4.48 -4.29 4.16
N LYS A 184 -4.28 -5.59 4.40
CA LYS A 184 -3.84 -6.11 5.71
C LYS A 184 -2.52 -5.45 6.14
N LYS A 185 -1.54 -5.32 5.23
CA LYS A 185 -0.25 -4.67 5.50
C LYS A 185 -0.39 -3.18 5.80
N ILE A 186 -1.21 -2.44 5.04
CA ILE A 186 -1.47 -1.01 5.28
C ILE A 186 -2.17 -0.81 6.63
N ARG A 187 -3.21 -1.61 6.93
CA ARG A 187 -3.91 -1.58 8.22
C ARG A 187 -2.96 -1.88 9.40
N LEU A 188 -2.05 -2.83 9.24
CA LEU A 188 -1.04 -3.14 10.26
C LEU A 188 -0.09 -1.94 10.47
N ALA A 189 0.39 -1.32 9.37
CA ALA A 189 1.26 -0.17 9.43
C ALA A 189 0.61 1.05 10.09
N GLU A 190 -0.66 1.33 9.81
CA GLU A 190 -1.43 2.41 10.44
C GLU A 190 -1.63 2.18 11.94
N LYS A 191 -1.96 0.94 12.35
CA LYS A 191 -2.04 0.59 13.78
C LYS A 191 -0.71 0.79 14.50
N THR A 192 0.40 0.39 13.88
CA THR A 192 1.74 0.54 14.48
C THR A 192 2.27 1.98 14.46
N ALA A 193 1.76 2.84 13.59
CA ALA A 193 2.16 4.26 13.53
C ALA A 193 1.36 5.15 14.50
N SER A 194 0.32 4.60 15.12
CA SER A 194 -0.56 5.29 16.08
C SER A 194 -0.21 4.97 17.55
N LEU A 195 0.85 4.17 17.77
CA LEU A 195 1.44 3.79 19.06
C LEU A 195 2.78 4.49 19.23
#